data_AF-T1BXY5-F1
#
_entry.id   AF-T1BXY5-F1
#
_cell.length_a   1.000
_cell.length_b   1.000
_cell.length_c   1.000
_cell.angle_alpha   90.00
_cell.angle_beta   90.00
_cell.angle_gamma   90.00
#
_symmetry.space_group_name_H-M   'P 1'
#
loop_
_entity.id
_entity.type
_entity.pdbx_description
1 polymer ?
#
loop_
_entity_poly.entity_id
_entity_poly.type
_entity_poly.pdbx_seq_one_letter_code
_entity_poly.pdbx_strand_id
1 'polypeptide(L)'
;QGFARYAGVPVINLETITHPCQELAHAMAMRERLGELRGRKYVLTWTYHPKALNTAVANSALLIATRMGMDVTLLCPTPEYVLDPRYMDAARRNAT
;
A
#
# COMPACT_ATOMS: atom_id res chain seq x y z
N GLN A 1 10.85 0.89 16.42
CA GLN A 1 10.09 0.12 17.43
C GLN A 1 10.28 0.62 18.87
N GLY A 2 11.23 1.51 19.19
CA GLY A 2 11.44 1.99 20.57
C GLY A 2 10.24 2.74 21.17
N PHE A 3 9.69 3.74 20.47
CA PHE A 3 8.56 4.54 20.98
C PHE A 3 7.30 3.72 21.27
N ALA A 4 6.94 2.78 20.40
CA ALA A 4 5.77 1.92 20.61
C ALA A 4 5.89 0.98 21.83
N ARG A 5 7.12 0.67 22.29
CA ARG A 5 7.34 -0.25 23.41
C ARG A 5 7.34 0.42 24.78
N TYR A 6 7.69 1.72 24.84
CA TYR A 6 7.89 2.43 26.11
C TYR A 6 6.89 3.57 26.35
N ALA A 7 6.10 3.97 25.37
CA ALA A 7 5.11 5.01 25.54
C ALA A 7 3.90 4.50 26.34
N GLY A 8 3.51 5.25 27.39
CA GLY A 8 2.27 5.03 28.14
C GLY A 8 1.01 5.60 27.48
N VAL A 9 1.14 6.11 26.24
CA VAL A 9 0.08 6.75 25.45
C VAL A 9 0.09 6.20 24.02
N PRO A 10 -1.04 6.22 23.29
CA PRO A 10 -1.08 5.75 21.90
C PRO A 10 -0.08 6.50 21.01
N VAL A 11 0.70 5.75 20.23
CA VAL A 11 1.69 6.28 19.29
C VAL A 11 1.16 6.16 17.86
N ILE A 12 1.12 7.28 17.14
CA ILE A 12 0.75 7.32 15.73
C ILE A 12 2.02 7.35 14.88
N ASN A 13 2.12 6.44 13.91
CA ASN A 13 3.24 6.41 12.96
C ASN A 13 3.00 7.47 11.86
N LEU A 14 3.72 8.59 11.95
CA LEU A 14 3.60 9.68 10.98
C LEU A 14 4.38 9.39 9.69
N GLU A 15 5.56 8.78 9.75
CA GLU A 15 6.28 8.22 8.60
C GLU A 15 7.52 7.45 9.10
N THR A 16 7.66 6.16 8.76
CA THR A 16 8.88 5.38 9.03
C THR A 16 9.20 4.45 7.84
N ILE A 17 9.12 3.13 8.01
CA ILE A 17 9.24 2.15 6.90
C ILE A 17 7.89 1.87 6.21
N THR A 18 6.80 2.40 6.78
CA THR A 18 5.44 2.43 6.21
C THR A 18 4.83 3.80 6.52
N HIS A 19 3.92 4.27 5.65
CA HIS A 19 3.26 5.57 5.80
C HIS A 19 1.72 5.39 5.90
N PRO A 20 1.21 4.93 7.06
CA PRO A 20 -0.21 4.57 7.22
C PRO A 20 -1.15 5.78 7.09
N CYS A 21 -0.71 6.98 7.44
CA CYS A 21 -1.50 8.20 7.23
C CYS A 21 -1.73 8.51 5.74
N GLN A 22 -0.75 8.22 4.88
CA GLN A 22 -0.88 8.43 3.44
C GLN A 22 -1.75 7.36 2.78
N GLU A 23 -1.70 6.12 3.29
CA GLU A 23 -2.65 5.05 2.89
C GLU A 23 -4.10 5.45 3.17
N LEU A 24 -4.39 6.00 4.36
CA LEU A 24 -5.72 6.49 4.73
C LEU A 24 -6.18 7.68 3.88
N ALA A 25 -5.29 8.64 3.61
CA ALA A 25 -5.61 9.77 2.74
C ALA A 25 -5.91 9.33 1.31
N HIS A 26 -5.15 8.36 0.78
CA HIS A 26 -5.39 7.81 -0.55
C HIS A 26 -6.72 7.05 -0.61
N ALA A 27 -7.01 6.22 0.39
CA ALA A 27 -8.29 5.52 0.49
C ALA A 27 -9.48 6.49 0.59
N MET A 28 -9.35 7.56 1.37
CA MET A 28 -10.39 8.59 1.50
C MET A 28 -10.63 9.32 0.16
N ALA A 29 -9.56 9.78 -0.49
CA ALA A 29 -9.66 10.44 -1.80
C ALA A 29 -10.29 9.53 -2.87
N MET A 30 -9.94 8.24 -2.87
CA MET A 30 -10.58 7.26 -3.76
C MET A 30 -12.06 7.09 -3.43
N ARG A 31 -12.44 6.97 -2.15
CA ARG A 31 -13.86 6.86 -1.74
C ARG A 31 -14.65 8.11 -2.10
N GLU A 32 -14.09 9.30 -1.96
CA GLU A 32 -14.78 10.55 -2.32
C GLU A 32 -15.06 10.64 -3.83
N ARG A 33 -14.11 10.22 -4.67
CA ARG A 33 -14.26 10.31 -6.14
C ARG A 33 -14.99 9.13 -6.76
N LEU A 34 -14.84 7.94 -6.19
CA LEU A 34 -15.30 6.67 -6.77
C LEU A 34 -16.43 6.01 -5.96
N GLY A 35 -16.74 6.50 -4.76
CA GLY A 35 -17.75 5.89 -3.89
C GLY A 35 -17.27 4.55 -3.32
N GLU A 36 -18.09 3.51 -3.49
CA GLU A 36 -17.73 2.16 -3.05
C GLU A 36 -16.52 1.64 -3.83
N LEU A 37 -15.49 1.18 -3.11
CA LEU A 37 -14.23 0.72 -3.67
C LEU A 37 -14.20 -0.79 -3.87
N ARG A 38 -14.99 -1.55 -3.11
CA ARG A 38 -15.03 -3.00 -3.23
C ARG A 38 -15.41 -3.42 -4.65
N GLY A 39 -14.63 -4.35 -5.21
CA GLY A 39 -14.82 -4.87 -6.57
C GLY A 39 -14.39 -3.92 -7.69
N ARG A 40 -13.89 -2.71 -7.38
CA ARG A 40 -13.32 -1.84 -8.41
C ARG A 40 -11.94 -2.33 -8.81
N LYS A 41 -11.65 -2.28 -10.11
CA LYS A 41 -10.32 -2.58 -10.65
C LYS A 41 -9.31 -1.50 -10.26
N TYR A 42 -8.21 -1.90 -9.63
CA TYR A 42 -7.10 -1.06 -9.24
C TYR A 42 -5.82 -1.56 -9.90
N VAL A 43 -5.16 -0.71 -10.70
CA VAL A 43 -3.90 -1.07 -11.37
C VAL A 43 -2.76 -0.28 -10.74
N LEU A 44 -1.87 -0.99 -10.04
CA LEU A 44 -0.62 -0.45 -9.55
C LEU A 44 0.45 -0.66 -10.63
N THR A 45 0.78 0.39 -11.38
CA THR A 45 1.78 0.31 -12.46
C THR A 45 3.14 0.84 -12.02
N TRP A 46 4.18 0.08 -12.30
CA TRP A 46 5.54 0.59 -12.30
C TRP A 46 5.70 1.65 -13.40
N THR A 47 6.51 2.66 -13.15
CA THR A 47 6.85 3.70 -14.12
C THR A 47 8.34 3.99 -14.12
N TYR A 48 8.86 4.42 -15.26
CA TYR A 48 10.28 4.71 -15.41
C TYR A 48 10.72 5.90 -14.58
N HIS A 49 11.87 5.75 -13.92
CA HIS A 49 12.59 6.82 -13.27
C HIS A 49 14.09 6.62 -13.52
N PRO A 50 14.89 7.68 -13.77
CA PRO A 50 16.33 7.56 -14.08
C PRO A 50 17.18 7.03 -12.93
N LYS A 51 16.59 6.87 -11.74
CA LYS A 51 17.23 6.31 -10.53
C LYS A 51 16.32 5.26 -9.93
N ALA A 52 16.90 4.22 -9.34
CA ALA A 52 16.16 3.26 -8.51
C ALA A 52 15.57 3.99 -7.29
N LEU A 53 14.25 3.91 -7.14
CA LEU A 53 13.51 4.51 -6.02
C LEU A 53 13.07 3.42 -5.04
N ASN A 54 12.73 3.85 -3.83
CA ASN A 54 12.21 2.97 -2.78
C ASN A 54 10.81 2.44 -3.15
N THR A 55 10.59 1.14 -2.95
CA THR A 55 9.29 0.46 -3.13
C THR A 55 8.25 0.79 -2.07
N ALA A 56 8.58 1.54 -1.02
CA ALA A 56 7.70 1.82 0.12
C ALA A 56 6.28 2.28 -0.29
N VAL A 57 6.17 3.20 -1.23
CA VAL A 57 4.87 3.71 -1.71
C VAL A 57 4.08 2.63 -2.43
N ALA A 58 4.74 1.83 -3.28
CA ALA A 58 4.10 0.73 -4.00
C ALA A 58 3.60 -0.36 -3.04
N ASN A 59 4.39 -0.67 -2.01
CA ASN A 59 4.01 -1.60 -0.95
C ASN A 59 2.76 -1.13 -0.21
N SER A 60 2.75 0.15 0.22
CA SER A 60 1.60 0.77 0.89
C SER A 60 0.35 0.79 0.01
N ALA A 61 0.48 1.15 -1.27
CA ALA A 61 -0.62 1.17 -2.23
C ALA A 61 -1.23 -0.22 -2.44
N LEU A 62 -0.40 -1.26 -2.58
CA LEU A 62 -0.85 -2.64 -2.71
C LEU A 62 -1.65 -3.10 -1.48
N LEU A 63 -1.13 -2.81 -0.28
CA LEU A 63 -1.79 -3.20 0.97
C LEU A 63 -3.14 -2.52 1.15
N ILE A 64 -3.22 -1.20 0.93
CA ILE A 64 -4.48 -0.48 1.15
C ILE A 64 -5.52 -0.84 0.09
N ALA A 65 -5.15 -0.97 -1.18
CA ALA A 65 -6.08 -1.31 -2.25
C ALA A 65 -6.69 -2.71 -2.04
N THR A 66 -5.87 -3.70 -1.68
CA THR A 66 -6.38 -5.04 -1.33
C THR A 66 -7.22 -5.02 -0.06
N ARG A 67 -6.82 -4.26 0.97
CA ARG A 67 -7.60 -4.12 2.22
C ARG A 67 -8.96 -3.47 2.01
N MET A 68 -9.08 -2.58 1.03
CA MET A 68 -10.35 -1.95 0.61
C MET A 68 -11.20 -2.87 -0.28
N GLY A 69 -10.74 -4.09 -0.57
CA GLY A 69 -11.48 -5.09 -1.36
C GLY A 69 -11.52 -4.76 -2.86
N MET A 70 -10.54 -4.01 -3.36
CA MET A 70 -10.39 -3.75 -4.80
C MET A 70 -9.84 -4.98 -5.53
N ASP A 71 -10.12 -5.08 -6.82
CA ASP A 71 -9.47 -6.05 -7.71
C ASP A 71 -8.13 -5.50 -8.18
N VAL A 72 -7.05 -5.92 -7.50
CA VAL A 72 -5.73 -5.31 -7.63
C VAL A 72 -4.86 -6.05 -8.64
N THR A 73 -4.33 -5.32 -9.63
CA THR A 73 -3.32 -5.79 -10.58
C THR A 73 -2.02 -5.01 -10.38
N LEU A 74 -0.91 -5.72 -10.10
CA LEU A 74 0.44 -5.15 -10.13
C LEU A 74 1.01 -5.29 -11.54
N LEU A 75 1.17 -4.18 -12.25
CA LEU A 75 1.76 -4.13 -13.58
C LEU A 75 3.22 -3.67 -13.48
N CYS A 76 4.15 -4.55 -13.84
CA CYS A 76 5.58 -4.29 -13.77
C CYS A 76 6.29 -4.86 -15.02
N PRO A 77 7.45 -4.30 -15.41
CA PRO A 77 8.09 -4.63 -16.68
C PRO A 77 8.60 -6.07 -16.74
N THR A 78 9.13 -6.59 -15.62
CA THR A 78 9.67 -7.94 -15.52
C THR A 78 9.43 -8.52 -14.12
N PRO A 79 9.51 -9.85 -13.93
CA PRO A 79 9.30 -10.50 -12.63
C PRO A 79 10.23 -9.99 -11.51
N GLU A 80 11.39 -9.45 -11.85
CA GLU A 80 12.36 -8.88 -10.91
C GLU A 80 11.86 -7.58 -10.25
N TYR A 81 10.83 -6.93 -10.82
CA TYR A 81 10.20 -5.73 -10.26
C TYR A 81 8.98 -6.04 -9.39
N VAL A 82 8.68 -7.33 -9.17
CA VAL A 82 7.66 -7.74 -8.20
C VAL A 82 8.08 -7.29 -6.80
N LEU A 83 7.11 -6.81 -6.03
CA LEU A 83 7.35 -6.34 -4.66
C LEU A 83 7.77 -7.49 -3.74
N ASP A 84 8.40 -7.16 -2.62
CA ASP A 84 8.89 -8.15 -1.66
C ASP A 84 7.76 -9.15 -1.26
N PRO A 85 8.05 -10.46 -1.19
CA PRO A 85 7.08 -11.50 -0.86
C PRO A 85 6.24 -11.20 0.37
N ARG A 86 6.80 -10.52 1.38
CA ARG A 86 6.07 -10.11 2.59
C ARG A 86 4.83 -9.28 2.27
N TYR A 87 4.92 -8.35 1.32
CA TYR A 87 3.81 -7.49 0.92
C TYR A 87 2.87 -8.22 -0.04
N MET A 88 3.41 -9.04 -0.93
CA MET A 88 2.60 -9.87 -1.83
C MET A 88 1.71 -10.84 -1.06
N ASP A 89 2.24 -11.50 -0.03
CA ASP A 89 1.46 -12.42 0.80
C ASP A 89 0.46 -11.69 1.70
N ALA A 90 0.80 -10.50 2.19
CA ALA A 90 -0.15 -9.67 2.92
C ALA A 90 -1.31 -9.20 2.02
N ALA A 91 -1.02 -8.81 0.79
CA ALA A 91 -2.02 -8.45 -0.21
C ALA A 91 -2.95 -9.63 -0.54
N ARG A 92 -2.40 -10.84 -0.69
CA ARG A 92 -3.20 -12.07 -0.87
C ARG A 92 -4.12 -12.34 0.32
N ARG A 93 -3.61 -12.21 1.56
CA ARG A 93 -4.44 -12.37 2.76
C ARG A 93 -5.58 -11.35 2.82
N ASN A 94 -5.33 -10.10 2.40
CA ASN A 94 -6.35 -9.05 2.37
C ASN A 94 -7.45 -9.31 1.31
N ALA A 95 -7.13 -10.05 0.26
CA ALA A 95 -8.04 -10.37 -0.85
C ALA A 95 -8.90 -11.63 -0.61
N THR A 96 -8.77 -12.26 0.56
CA THR A 96 -9.60 -13.40 1.01
C THR A 96 -10.75 -12.90 1.88
#